data_AF-R7VG42-F1
#
_entry.id   AF-R7VG42-F1
#
_cell.length_a   1.000
_cell.length_b   1.000
_cell.length_c   1.000
_cell.angle_alpha   90.00
_cell.angle_beta   90.00
_cell.angle_gamma   90.00
#
_symmetry.space_group_name_H-M   'P 1'
#
loop_
_entity.id
_entity.type
_entity.pdbx_description
1 polymer ?
#
loop_
_entity_poly.entity_id
_entity_poly.type
_entity_poly.pdbx_seq_one_letter_code
_entity_poly.pdbx_strand_id
1 'polypeptide(L)'
;MDLPSISDINSMKRDDLRGVLIDIIKKRNNADTPGDSLKNTLHVILCEIKACNEETKALKEEIATLKLSNGALCKELSELKCVSNSAPTSASEDSTSSVKFADVVKQSVRSVFYDDKSKNEIIMSKVKEGENDQQYVTNVCKIIHFEGQPTDVVRLGRKKDGHPYDPFM
;
A
#
# COMPACT_ATOMS: atom_id res chain seq x y z
N MET A 1 -42.63 5.04 49.58
CA MET A 1 -43.22 5.97 50.55
C MET A 1 -44.70 5.89 50.34
N ASP A 2 -45.38 5.22 51.27
CA ASP A 2 -46.82 5.27 51.35
C ASP A 2 -47.19 6.64 51.88
N LEU A 3 -47.93 7.39 51.09
CA LEU A 3 -48.39 8.72 51.49
C LEU A 3 -49.56 8.55 52.46
N PRO A 4 -49.60 9.32 53.56
CA PRO A 4 -50.72 9.28 54.49
C PRO A 4 -52.03 9.63 53.77
N SER A 5 -53.13 9.03 54.22
CA SER A 5 -54.45 9.30 53.61
C SER A 5 -54.89 10.74 53.91
N ILE A 6 -55.85 11.26 53.14
CA ILE A 6 -56.40 12.61 53.35
C ILE A 6 -57.00 12.75 54.76
N SER A 7 -57.59 11.67 55.28
CA SER A 7 -58.08 11.60 56.65
C SER A 7 -56.96 11.80 57.67
N ASP A 8 -55.83 11.11 57.47
CA ASP A 8 -54.68 11.22 58.37
C ASP A 8 -54.10 12.64 58.34
N ILE A 9 -53.96 13.22 57.15
CA ILE A 9 -53.46 14.60 56.95
C ILE A 9 -54.32 15.62 57.69
N ASN A 10 -55.65 15.48 57.66
CA ASN A 10 -56.57 16.40 58.32
C ASN A 10 -56.53 16.31 59.86
N SER A 11 -56.03 15.21 60.40
CA SER A 11 -55.91 14.98 61.85
C SER A 11 -54.48 15.16 62.39
N MET A 12 -53.49 15.40 61.51
CA MET A 12 -52.08 15.53 61.88
C MET A 12 -51.77 16.83 62.62
N LYS A 13 -50.78 16.77 63.52
CA LYS A 13 -50.20 17.96 64.13
C LYS A 13 -49.35 18.71 63.09
N ARG A 14 -49.24 20.03 63.27
CA ARG A 14 -48.52 20.91 62.33
C ARG A 14 -47.06 20.50 62.10
N ASP A 15 -46.36 20.07 63.14
CA ASP A 15 -44.94 19.69 63.04
C ASP A 15 -44.75 18.40 62.22
N ASP A 16 -45.65 17.44 62.40
CA ASP A 16 -45.66 16.21 61.62
C ASP A 16 -46.01 16.50 60.15
N LEU A 17 -46.99 17.39 59.89
CA LEU A 17 -47.36 17.82 58.53
C LEU A 17 -46.19 18.53 57.84
N ARG A 18 -45.47 19.38 58.59
CA ARG A 18 -44.26 20.05 58.12
C ARG A 18 -43.17 19.04 57.75
N GLY A 19 -43.00 17.98 58.54
CA GLY A 19 -42.09 16.87 58.23
C GLY A 19 -42.44 16.19 56.89
N VAL A 20 -43.71 15.80 56.73
CA VAL A 20 -44.20 15.16 55.49
C VAL A 20 -44.00 16.07 54.26
N LEU A 21 -44.31 17.37 54.38
CA LEU A 21 -44.09 18.33 53.29
C LEU A 21 -42.60 18.45 52.91
N ILE A 22 -41.71 18.51 53.91
CA ILE A 22 -40.27 18.56 53.68
C ILE A 22 -39.79 17.29 52.96
N ASP A 23 -40.27 16.12 53.37
CA ASP A 23 -39.89 14.85 52.77
C ASP A 23 -40.40 14.71 51.33
N ILE A 24 -41.63 15.18 51.03
CA ILE A 24 -42.15 15.26 49.66
C ILE A 24 -41.29 16.19 48.80
N ILE A 25 -40.91 17.36 49.32
CA ILE A 25 -40.05 18.32 48.61
C ILE A 25 -38.66 17.73 48.35
N LYS A 26 -38.04 17.11 49.36
CA LYS A 26 -36.74 16.44 49.22
C LYS A 26 -36.82 15.31 48.20
N LYS A 27 -37.86 14.47 48.25
CA LYS A 27 -38.04 13.38 47.28
C LYS A 27 -38.22 13.91 45.86
N ARG A 28 -38.94 15.02 45.67
CA ARG A 28 -39.07 15.68 44.37
C ARG A 28 -37.72 16.21 43.85
N ASN A 29 -36.92 16.81 44.73
CA ASN A 29 -35.64 17.40 44.35
C ASN A 29 -34.53 16.35 44.13
N ASN A 30 -34.66 15.17 44.74
CA ASN A 30 -33.70 14.07 44.62
C ASN A 30 -34.12 12.98 43.61
N ALA A 31 -35.30 13.10 43.00
CA ALA A 31 -35.69 12.21 41.92
C ALA A 31 -34.92 12.63 40.66
N ASP A 32 -34.20 11.69 40.02
CA ASP A 32 -33.64 11.90 38.69
C ASP A 32 -34.75 12.42 37.78
N THR A 33 -34.69 13.70 37.45
CA THR A 33 -35.74 14.28 36.62
C THR A 33 -35.54 13.80 35.18
N PRO A 34 -36.61 13.48 34.44
CA PRO A 34 -36.51 13.16 33.01
C PRO A 34 -35.74 14.21 32.20
N GLY A 35 -35.69 15.45 32.69
CA GLY A 35 -34.89 16.54 32.13
C GLY A 35 -33.38 16.33 32.17
N ASP A 36 -32.84 15.66 33.19
CA ASP A 36 -31.40 15.41 33.31
C ASP A 36 -30.94 14.34 32.31
N SER A 37 -31.74 13.29 32.11
CA SER A 37 -31.51 12.28 31.07
C SER A 37 -31.58 12.88 29.67
N LEU A 38 -32.56 13.75 29.41
CA LEU A 38 -32.69 14.44 28.13
C LEU A 38 -31.51 15.38 27.88
N LYS A 39 -31.09 16.13 28.90
CA LYS A 39 -29.94 17.05 28.82
C LYS A 39 -28.64 16.32 28.53
N ASN A 40 -28.40 15.17 29.18
CA ASN A 40 -27.23 14.34 28.91
C ASN A 40 -27.26 13.79 27.47
N THR A 41 -28.44 13.31 27.02
CA THR A 41 -28.60 12.81 25.64
C THR A 41 -28.34 13.91 24.61
N LEU A 42 -28.89 15.11 24.82
CA LEU A 42 -28.64 16.27 23.96
C LEU A 42 -27.16 16.70 23.96
N HIS A 43 -26.49 16.60 25.11
CA HIS A 43 -25.07 16.90 25.19
C HIS A 43 -24.22 15.92 24.36
N VAL A 44 -24.52 14.62 24.45
CA VAL A 44 -23.85 13.58 23.66
C VAL A 44 -24.04 13.84 22.16
N ILE A 45 -25.29 14.04 21.72
CA ILE A 45 -25.62 14.34 20.33
C ILE A 45 -24.87 15.60 19.85
N LEU A 46 -24.80 16.65 20.66
CA LEU A 46 -24.08 17.87 20.31
C LEU A 46 -22.57 17.61 20.14
N CYS A 47 -21.97 16.79 20.99
CA CYS A 47 -20.56 16.39 20.87
C CYS A 47 -20.30 15.58 19.59
N GLU A 48 -21.18 14.64 19.27
CA GLU A 48 -21.10 13.86 18.03
C GLU A 48 -21.23 14.74 16.78
N ILE A 49 -22.20 15.67 16.76
CA ILE A 49 -22.36 16.62 15.65
C ILE A 49 -21.10 17.47 15.45
N LYS A 50 -20.46 17.92 16.54
CA LYS A 50 -19.20 18.67 16.46
C LYS A 50 -18.08 17.81 15.87
N ALA A 51 -17.93 16.57 16.32
CA ALA A 51 -16.93 15.66 15.79
C ALA A 51 -17.13 15.39 14.28
N CYS A 52 -18.36 15.06 13.86
CA CYS A 52 -18.68 14.84 12.46
C CYS A 52 -18.43 16.09 11.59
N ASN A 53 -18.68 17.28 12.12
CA ASN A 53 -18.44 18.52 11.39
C ASN A 53 -16.94 18.77 11.16
N GLU A 54 -16.08 18.50 12.14
CA GLU A 54 -14.63 18.62 11.96
C GLU A 54 -14.09 17.57 10.97
N GLU A 55 -14.57 16.32 11.04
CA GLU A 55 -14.22 15.29 10.05
C GLU A 55 -14.66 15.69 8.64
N THR A 56 -15.86 16.27 8.49
CA THR A 56 -16.36 16.75 7.20
C THR A 56 -15.48 17.87 6.63
N LYS A 57 -14.93 18.76 7.47
CA LYS A 57 -13.99 19.79 7.02
C LYS A 57 -12.68 19.16 6.54
N ALA A 58 -12.10 18.24 7.32
CA ALA A 58 -10.87 17.55 6.95
C ALA A 58 -11.00 16.81 5.61
N LEU A 59 -12.10 16.07 5.42
CA LEU A 59 -12.38 15.38 4.15
C LEU A 59 -12.52 16.34 2.96
N LYS A 60 -13.14 17.51 3.16
CA LYS A 60 -13.23 18.53 2.10
C LYS A 60 -11.85 19.07 1.70
N GLU A 61 -10.96 19.28 2.66
CA GLU A 61 -9.58 19.72 2.42
C GLU A 61 -8.76 18.65 1.69
N GLU A 62 -8.92 17.37 2.06
CA GLU A 62 -8.28 16.25 1.37
C GLU A 62 -8.76 16.14 -0.09
N ILE A 63 -10.06 16.24 -0.33
CA ILE A 63 -10.64 16.25 -1.69
C ILE A 63 -10.09 17.43 -2.51
N ALA A 64 -9.92 18.60 -1.91
CA ALA A 64 -9.34 19.76 -2.59
C ALA A 64 -7.88 19.50 -3.00
N THR A 65 -7.09 18.91 -2.10
CA THR A 65 -5.70 18.53 -2.35
C THR A 65 -5.60 17.48 -3.47
N LEU A 66 -6.42 16.43 -3.41
CA LEU A 66 -6.45 15.39 -4.45
C LEU A 66 -6.86 15.94 -5.82
N LYS A 67 -7.82 16.87 -5.86
CA LYS A 67 -8.20 17.55 -7.11
C LYS A 67 -7.05 18.36 -7.71
N LEU A 68 -6.29 19.07 -6.88
CA LEU A 68 -5.11 19.82 -7.34
C LEU A 68 -4.03 18.87 -7.87
N SER A 69 -3.73 17.79 -7.14
CA SER A 69 -2.75 16.78 -7.56
C SER A 69 -3.15 16.10 -8.88
N ASN A 70 -4.40 15.66 -9.01
CA ASN A 70 -4.90 15.10 -10.26
C ASN A 70 -4.85 16.10 -11.42
N GLY A 71 -5.14 17.38 -11.16
CA GLY A 71 -5.00 18.44 -12.16
C GLY A 71 -3.56 18.59 -12.66
N ALA A 72 -2.59 18.56 -11.75
CA ALA A 72 -1.16 18.62 -12.09
C ALA A 72 -0.73 17.39 -12.91
N LEU A 73 -1.09 16.18 -12.48
CA LEU A 73 -0.78 14.94 -13.20
C LEU A 73 -1.40 14.92 -14.61
N CYS A 74 -2.65 15.37 -14.76
CA CYS A 74 -3.29 15.50 -16.07
C CYS A 74 -2.55 16.48 -16.98
N LYS A 75 -2.00 17.56 -16.42
CA LYS A 75 -1.19 18.54 -17.16
C LYS A 75 0.14 17.92 -17.62
N GLU A 76 0.87 17.27 -16.71
CA GLU A 76 2.14 16.59 -17.03
C GLU A 76 1.96 15.51 -18.10
N LEU A 77 0.89 14.69 -17.98
CA LEU A 77 0.56 13.69 -19.00
C LEU A 77 0.25 14.32 -20.37
N SER A 78 -0.41 15.49 -20.37
CA SER A 78 -0.69 16.21 -21.61
C SER A 78 0.58 16.79 -22.24
N GLU A 79 1.50 17.33 -21.43
CA GLU A 79 2.79 17.85 -21.88
C GLU A 79 3.68 16.72 -22.45
N LEU A 80 3.77 15.57 -21.78
CA LEU A 80 4.47 14.38 -22.28
C LEU A 80 3.88 13.86 -23.61
N LYS A 81 2.55 13.90 -23.76
CA LYS A 81 1.86 13.51 -24.99
C LYS A 81 2.18 14.46 -26.15
N CYS A 82 2.37 15.76 -25.89
CA CYS A 82 2.78 16.72 -26.93
C CYS A 82 4.23 16.51 -27.40
N VAL A 83 5.14 16.13 -26.50
CA VAL A 83 6.55 15.85 -26.82
C VAL A 83 6.70 14.61 -27.71
N SER A 84 5.83 13.60 -27.59
CA SER A 84 5.83 12.43 -28.50
C SER A 84 5.34 12.73 -29.92
N ASN A 85 4.60 13.83 -30.13
CA ASN A 85 3.93 14.12 -31.41
C ASN A 85 4.61 15.24 -32.23
N SER A 86 5.67 15.88 -31.72
CA SER A 86 6.46 16.81 -32.53
C SER A 86 7.33 16.02 -33.52
N ALA A 87 6.93 16.04 -34.80
CA ALA A 87 7.73 15.56 -35.91
C ALA A 87 9.12 16.24 -35.92
N PRO A 88 10.20 15.54 -36.32
CA PRO A 88 11.50 16.17 -36.45
C PRO A 88 11.45 17.17 -37.61
N THR A 89 11.64 18.46 -37.30
CA THR A 89 11.86 19.50 -38.31
C THR A 89 13.13 19.16 -39.06
N SER A 90 12.95 18.79 -40.33
CA SER A 90 14.00 18.56 -41.31
C SER A 90 14.82 19.83 -41.54
N ALA A 91 16.10 19.78 -41.19
CA ALA A 91 17.11 20.62 -41.84
C ALA A 91 18.48 19.92 -41.79
N SER A 92 19.15 19.98 -42.93
CA SER A 92 20.54 19.59 -43.21
C SER A 92 20.78 18.13 -43.56
N GLU A 93 20.85 17.89 -44.87
CA GLU A 93 21.65 16.80 -45.44
C GLU A 93 23.10 17.02 -45.03
N ASP A 94 23.60 16.20 -44.12
CA ASP A 94 24.98 15.76 -44.19
C ASP A 94 25.07 14.30 -43.75
N SER A 95 25.83 13.58 -44.55
CA SER A 95 26.04 12.15 -44.60
C SER A 95 26.43 11.51 -43.27
N THR A 96 25.44 11.16 -42.45
CA THR A 96 25.59 10.10 -41.45
C THR A 96 24.30 9.29 -41.40
N SER A 97 24.41 7.97 -41.54
CA SER A 97 23.26 7.06 -41.58
C SER A 97 22.36 7.30 -40.36
N SER A 98 21.19 7.89 -40.60
CA SER A 98 20.19 8.14 -39.57
C SER A 98 19.77 6.80 -38.95
N VAL A 99 20.32 6.50 -37.77
CA VAL A 99 19.92 5.33 -36.97
C VAL A 99 18.48 5.59 -36.55
N LYS A 100 17.53 4.86 -37.14
CA LYS A 100 16.11 5.08 -36.87
C LYS A 100 15.82 4.68 -35.43
N PHE A 101 14.86 5.33 -34.78
CA PHE A 101 14.42 4.95 -33.43
C PHE A 101 14.07 3.45 -33.33
N ALA A 102 13.48 2.87 -34.38
CA ALA A 102 13.23 1.44 -34.47
C ALA A 102 14.53 0.59 -34.43
N ASP A 103 15.62 1.09 -34.99
CA ASP A 103 16.92 0.42 -34.97
C ASP A 103 17.55 0.56 -33.57
N VAL A 104 17.43 1.72 -32.91
CA VAL A 104 17.85 1.91 -31.51
C VAL A 104 17.06 1.01 -30.56
N VAL A 105 15.74 0.91 -30.73
CA VAL A 105 14.89 0.03 -29.91
C VAL A 105 15.22 -1.44 -30.18
N LYS A 106 15.35 -1.86 -31.44
CA LYS A 106 15.77 -3.23 -31.77
C LYS A 106 17.14 -3.56 -31.19
N GLN A 107 18.07 -2.60 -31.24
CA GLN A 107 19.41 -2.78 -30.70
C GLN A 107 19.41 -2.80 -29.18
N SER A 108 18.64 -1.94 -28.53
CA SER A 108 18.46 -1.93 -27.07
C SER A 108 17.80 -3.21 -26.57
N VAL A 109 16.71 -3.64 -27.19
CA VAL A 109 16.02 -4.89 -26.88
C VAL A 109 16.95 -6.09 -27.11
N ARG A 110 17.66 -6.15 -28.25
CA ARG A 110 18.68 -7.18 -28.49
C ARG A 110 19.80 -7.12 -27.44
N SER A 111 20.28 -5.94 -27.07
CA SER A 111 21.33 -5.75 -26.06
C SER A 111 20.89 -6.28 -24.71
N VAL A 112 19.66 -6.00 -24.28
CA VAL A 112 19.10 -6.56 -23.04
C VAL A 112 19.06 -8.08 -23.12
N PHE A 113 18.63 -8.67 -24.23
CA PHE A 113 18.62 -10.12 -24.38
C PHE A 113 20.03 -10.76 -24.45
N TYR A 114 21.03 -10.08 -25.02
CA TYR A 114 22.42 -10.57 -25.02
C TYR A 114 23.08 -10.42 -23.65
N ASP A 115 22.86 -9.31 -22.95
CA ASP A 115 23.32 -9.09 -21.58
C ASP A 115 22.67 -10.11 -20.62
N ASP A 116 21.39 -10.40 -20.79
CA ASP A 116 20.68 -11.38 -19.95
C ASP A 116 21.09 -12.82 -20.30
N LYS A 117 21.41 -13.11 -21.56
CA LYS A 117 21.95 -14.42 -21.97
C LYS A 117 23.36 -14.65 -21.44
N SER A 118 24.24 -13.64 -21.48
CA SER A 118 25.62 -13.73 -20.96
C SER A 118 25.69 -13.76 -19.43
N LYS A 119 24.76 -13.11 -18.72
CA LYS A 119 24.65 -13.18 -17.25
C LYS A 119 24.16 -14.54 -16.73
N ASN A 120 23.49 -15.31 -17.58
CA ASN A 120 22.95 -16.62 -17.25
C ASN A 120 23.85 -17.79 -17.72
N GLU A 121 25.05 -17.50 -18.22
CA GLU A 121 26.06 -18.52 -18.53
C GLU A 121 26.88 -18.88 -17.29
N ILE A 122 26.99 -20.18 -16.98
CA ILE A 122 27.71 -20.66 -15.80
C ILE A 122 28.86 -21.57 -16.26
N ILE A 123 30.09 -21.18 -15.95
CA ILE A 123 31.28 -22.00 -16.20
C ILE A 123 31.61 -22.81 -14.95
N MET A 124 31.53 -24.13 -15.05
CA MET A 124 31.93 -25.06 -13.99
C MET A 124 33.33 -25.61 -14.26
N SER A 125 34.28 -25.33 -13.37
CA SER A 125 35.64 -25.87 -13.43
C SER A 125 35.83 -27.06 -12.47
N LYS A 126 36.84 -27.89 -12.74
CA LYS A 126 37.21 -29.06 -11.91
C LYS A 126 36.10 -30.11 -11.74
N VAL A 127 35.14 -30.12 -12.66
CA VAL A 127 34.13 -31.17 -12.74
C VAL A 127 34.81 -32.47 -13.18
N LYS A 128 34.45 -33.58 -12.52
CA LYS A 128 34.94 -34.90 -12.92
C LYS A 128 34.48 -35.20 -14.35
N GLU A 129 35.42 -35.53 -15.23
CA GLU A 129 35.09 -35.84 -16.61
C GLU A 129 34.25 -37.12 -16.70
N GLY A 130 33.07 -36.99 -17.30
CA GLY A 130 32.19 -38.10 -17.67
C GLY A 130 31.76 -38.02 -19.13
N GLU A 131 30.98 -38.99 -19.59
CA GLU A 131 30.43 -39.01 -20.95
C GLU A 131 29.12 -38.21 -21.07
N ASN A 132 28.42 -37.97 -19.96
CA ASN A 132 27.11 -37.31 -19.95
C ASN A 132 27.10 -36.04 -19.10
N ASP A 133 27.56 -34.95 -19.72
CA ASP A 133 27.65 -33.63 -19.07
C ASP A 133 26.27 -33.06 -18.76
N GLN A 134 25.30 -33.21 -19.66
CA GLN A 134 23.93 -32.72 -19.46
C GLN A 134 23.30 -33.32 -18.19
N GLN A 135 23.44 -34.63 -17.99
CA GLN A 135 22.89 -35.30 -16.82
C GLN A 135 23.62 -34.90 -15.53
N TYR A 136 24.95 -34.71 -15.59
CA TYR A 136 25.70 -34.21 -14.46
C TYR A 136 25.20 -32.83 -14.01
N VAL A 137 25.09 -31.87 -14.94
CA VAL A 137 24.62 -30.52 -14.63
C VAL A 137 23.17 -30.53 -14.12
N THR A 138 22.30 -31.32 -14.75
CA THR A 138 20.91 -31.50 -14.30
C THR A 138 20.84 -32.02 -12.85
N ASN A 139 21.70 -32.96 -12.48
CA ASN A 139 21.74 -33.49 -11.12
C ASN A 139 22.25 -32.45 -10.12
N VAL A 140 23.25 -31.64 -10.50
CA VAL A 140 23.73 -30.53 -9.67
C VAL A 140 22.61 -29.53 -9.41
N CYS A 141 21.88 -29.09 -10.45
CA CYS A 141 20.74 -28.18 -10.30
C CYS A 141 19.68 -28.72 -9.33
N LYS A 142 19.38 -30.02 -9.38
CA LYS A 142 18.46 -30.67 -8.43
C LYS A 142 18.99 -30.65 -6.99
N ILE A 143 20.27 -30.96 -6.79
CA ILE A 143 20.89 -31.00 -5.45
C ILE A 143 20.83 -29.62 -4.78
N ILE A 144 21.11 -28.57 -5.53
CA ILE A 144 21.12 -27.20 -5.01
C ILE A 144 19.73 -26.53 -5.01
N HIS A 145 18.68 -27.26 -5.39
CA HIS A 145 17.31 -26.75 -5.51
C HIS A 145 17.20 -25.50 -6.41
N PHE A 146 17.99 -25.46 -7.48
CA PHE A 146 17.91 -24.39 -8.47
C PHE A 146 16.66 -24.58 -9.34
N GLU A 147 15.78 -23.59 -9.36
CA GLU A 147 14.49 -23.65 -10.07
C GLU A 147 14.63 -23.56 -11.60
N GLY A 148 15.72 -22.97 -12.09
CA GLY A 148 16.03 -22.91 -13.53
C GLY A 148 16.55 -24.25 -14.07
N GLN A 149 16.19 -24.58 -15.32
CA GLN A 149 16.81 -25.71 -16.02
C GLN A 149 17.91 -25.21 -16.98
N PRO A 150 19.06 -25.90 -17.04
CA PRO A 150 20.10 -25.56 -18.01
C PRO A 150 19.58 -25.83 -19.43
N THR A 151 19.54 -24.78 -20.24
CA THR A 151 19.03 -24.85 -21.62
C THR A 151 20.02 -25.50 -22.58
N ASP A 152 21.32 -25.35 -22.33
CA ASP A 152 22.41 -25.93 -23.12
C ASP A 152 23.62 -26.21 -22.22
N VAL A 153 24.37 -27.28 -22.51
CA VAL A 153 25.58 -27.67 -21.78
C VAL A 153 26.66 -28.05 -22.78
N VAL A 154 27.73 -27.27 -22.79
CA VAL A 154 28.87 -27.45 -23.69
C VAL A 154 30.14 -27.70 -22.89
N ARG A 155 30.93 -28.70 -23.29
CA ARG A 155 32.24 -28.94 -22.72
C ARG A 155 33.29 -28.04 -23.39
N LEU A 156 33.87 -27.14 -22.60
CA LEU A 156 34.91 -26.21 -23.07
C LEU A 156 36.29 -26.86 -23.22
N GLY A 157 36.59 -27.91 -22.45
CA GLY A 157 37.87 -28.58 -22.53
C GLY A 157 37.91 -29.94 -21.83
N ARG A 158 38.90 -30.74 -22.19
CA ARG A 158 39.30 -31.96 -21.47
C ARG A 158 40.71 -31.79 -20.97
N LYS A 159 40.99 -32.34 -19.79
CA LYS A 159 42.33 -32.44 -19.24
C LYS A 159 43.17 -33.24 -20.24
N LYS A 160 44.24 -32.62 -20.73
CA LYS A 160 45.30 -33.34 -21.45
C LYS A 160 46.21 -33.98 -20.41
N ASP A 161 46.49 -35.26 -20.56
CA ASP A 161 47.45 -35.94 -19.70
C ASP A 161 48.82 -35.28 -19.84
N GLY A 162 49.32 -34.66 -18.76
CA GLY A 162 50.70 -34.19 -18.67
C GLY A 162 50.97 -32.68 -18.64
N HIS A 163 49.96 -31.79 -18.64
CA HIS A 163 50.20 -30.34 -18.49
C HIS A 163 49.48 -29.73 -17.26
N PRO A 164 50.14 -28.82 -16.49
CA PRO A 164 49.49 -28.10 -15.40
C PRO A 164 48.43 -27.12 -15.95
N TYR A 165 47.33 -26.97 -15.22
CA TYR A 165 46.21 -26.06 -15.56
C TYR A 165 46.66 -24.62 -15.82
N ASP A 166 46.28 -24.06 -16.96
CA ASP A 166 46.25 -22.61 -17.20
C ASP A 166 44.81 -22.11 -16.93
N PRO A 167 44.56 -21.16 -16.02
CA PRO A 167 43.20 -20.88 -15.54
C PRO A 167 42.37 -19.95 -16.44
N PHE A 168 42.93 -19.44 -17.54
CA PHE A 168 42.31 -18.37 -18.33
C PHE A 168 42.45 -18.54 -19.86
N MET A 169 42.44 -19.77 -20.37
CA MET A 169 42.23 -20.07 -21.80
C MET A 169 41.01 -20.97 -21.98
#